data_AF-A0A7V5NY56-F1
#
_entry.id   AF-A0A7V5NY56-F1
#
_cell.length_a   1.000
_cell.length_b   1.000
_cell.length_c   1.000
_cell.angle_alpha   90.00
_cell.angle_beta   90.00
_cell.angle_gamma   90.00
#
_symmetry.space_group_name_H-M   'P 1'
#
loop_
_entity.id
_entity.type
_entity.pdbx_description
1 polymer ?
#
loop_
_entity_poly.entity_id
_entity_poly.type
_entity_poly.pdbx_seq_one_letter_code
_entity_poly.pdbx_strand_id
1 'polypeptide(L)'
;MQRNPFEVLGIAPEMVRELEEEALYTLVKACYRALQRAFHPDLQNGGKEKAVELNLAFEALDLERNPDSFRAHRKAYLKRLCRRTQRRTIDELNRKLAVLLRQQELLAENFWRHLLEVSQRPAPTLFPEQPRKIKVTLLDLGLKFNTSFTGYARHVAFKELLFDEEGQLYYRFPRRRLFQPVNFITLIGSVPRRKLEIWPLLEKKPTMQAAEGGLPDLKAFEVLNAIQTEVFKRTCLPLLKTELEENAYLFSLHRKHASLKPVVFVEGMILKIAPAGRQDFDKIVKKSPQSLHKCKKALPGPLMLEA
;
A
#
# COMPACT_ATOMS: atom_id res chain seq x y z
N MET A 1 -13.06 -30.84 21.59
CA MET A 1 -14.26 -30.94 20.72
C MET A 1 -14.32 -32.36 20.18
N GLN A 2 -15.32 -33.15 20.58
CA GLN A 2 -15.49 -34.52 20.07
C GLN A 2 -15.88 -34.47 18.59
N ARG A 3 -15.19 -35.25 17.74
CA ARG A 3 -15.51 -35.37 16.31
C ARG A 3 -16.89 -36.02 16.14
N ASN A 4 -17.60 -35.69 15.07
CA ASN A 4 -18.88 -36.33 14.82
C ASN A 4 -18.66 -37.82 14.52
N PRO A 5 -19.46 -38.75 15.06
CA PRO A 5 -19.29 -40.18 14.83
C PRO A 5 -19.22 -40.61 13.36
N PHE A 6 -19.96 -39.94 12.46
CA PHE A 6 -19.89 -40.20 11.02
C PHE A 6 -18.52 -39.81 10.42
N GLU A 7 -17.88 -38.77 10.95
CA GLU A 7 -16.55 -38.31 10.55
C GLU A 7 -15.45 -39.28 11.02
N VAL A 8 -15.62 -39.85 12.22
CA VAL A 8 -14.70 -40.85 12.79
C VAL A 8 -14.67 -42.12 11.94
N LEU A 9 -15.84 -42.54 11.43
CA LEU A 9 -15.96 -43.69 10.51
C LEU A 9 -15.59 -43.36 9.06
N GLY A 10 -15.18 -42.11 8.77
CA GLY A 10 -14.79 -41.69 7.43
C GLY A 10 -15.95 -41.53 6.44
N ILE A 11 -17.18 -41.41 6.93
CA ILE A 11 -18.37 -41.26 6.07
C ILE A 11 -18.54 -39.79 5.69
N ALA A 12 -18.58 -39.54 4.39
CA ALA A 12 -18.75 -38.20 3.85
C ALA A 12 -20.16 -37.67 4.19
N PRO A 13 -20.29 -36.39 4.57
CA PRO A 13 -21.58 -35.77 4.85
C PRO A 13 -22.58 -35.83 3.68
N GLU A 14 -22.09 -35.86 2.44
CA GLU A 14 -22.91 -36.02 1.23
C GLU A 14 -23.62 -37.37 1.22
N MET A 15 -22.93 -38.45 1.61
CA MET A 15 -23.51 -39.80 1.72
C MET A 15 -24.56 -39.86 2.85
N VAL A 16 -24.29 -39.18 3.97
CA VAL A 16 -25.23 -39.07 5.11
C VAL A 16 -26.52 -38.32 4.73
N ARG A 17 -26.45 -37.42 3.75
CA ARG A 17 -27.60 -36.67 3.23
C ARG A 17 -28.45 -37.51 2.28
N GLU A 18 -27.82 -38.27 1.41
CA GLU A 18 -28.47 -38.94 0.27
C GLU A 18 -29.02 -40.33 0.62
N LEU A 19 -28.41 -41.02 1.59
CA LEU A 19 -28.85 -42.34 2.00
C LEU A 19 -30.01 -42.28 3.00
N GLU A 20 -30.95 -43.20 2.88
CA GLU A 20 -31.98 -43.45 3.89
C GLU A 20 -31.37 -44.03 5.17
N GLU A 21 -32.08 -43.95 6.30
CA GLU A 21 -31.52 -44.32 7.63
C GLU A 21 -31.00 -45.76 7.66
N GLU A 22 -31.74 -46.71 7.08
CA GLU A 22 -31.39 -48.13 7.05
C GLU A 22 -30.17 -48.41 6.15
N ALA A 23 -30.12 -47.79 4.98
CA ALA A 23 -28.99 -47.90 4.05
C ALA A 23 -27.72 -47.25 4.63
N LEU A 24 -27.88 -46.10 5.30
CA LEU A 24 -26.79 -45.41 5.98
C LEU A 24 -26.26 -46.22 7.17
N TYR A 25 -27.13 -46.86 7.94
CA TYR A 25 -26.71 -47.72 9.04
C TYR A 25 -26.00 -48.99 8.54
N THR A 26 -26.44 -49.55 7.41
CA THR A 26 -25.72 -50.65 6.74
C THR A 26 -24.30 -50.24 6.33
N LEU A 27 -24.15 -49.02 5.79
CA LEU A 27 -22.83 -48.44 5.48
C LEU A 27 -21.98 -48.25 6.74
N VAL A 28 -22.56 -47.76 7.84
CA VAL A 28 -21.88 -47.63 9.14
C VAL A 28 -21.35 -48.98 9.62
N LYS A 29 -22.15 -50.05 9.57
CA LYS A 29 -21.71 -51.42 9.92
C LYS A 29 -20.56 -51.89 9.03
N ALA A 30 -20.62 -51.63 7.72
CA ALA A 30 -19.59 -52.03 6.78
C ALA A 30 -18.26 -51.28 7.03
N CYS A 31 -18.32 -49.96 7.19
CA CYS A 31 -17.16 -49.11 7.50
C CYS A 31 -16.52 -49.50 8.85
N TYR A 32 -17.34 -49.72 9.88
CA TYR A 32 -16.87 -50.16 11.19
C TYR A 32 -16.13 -51.50 11.12
N ARG A 33 -16.71 -52.51 10.46
CA ARG A 33 -16.06 -53.83 10.27
C ARG A 33 -14.74 -53.73 9.50
N ALA A 34 -14.69 -52.89 8.47
CA ALA A 34 -13.47 -52.67 7.70
C ALA A 34 -12.38 -51.97 8.54
N LEU A 35 -12.75 -50.93 9.28
CA LEU A 35 -11.83 -50.15 10.11
C LEU A 35 -11.34 -50.93 11.33
N GLN A 36 -12.19 -51.77 11.95
CA GLN A 36 -11.76 -52.65 13.04
C GLN A 36 -10.72 -53.68 12.59
N ARG A 37 -10.84 -54.20 11.37
CA ARG A 37 -9.82 -55.11 10.80
C ARG A 37 -8.50 -54.39 10.54
N ALA A 38 -8.56 -53.14 10.09
CA ALA A 38 -7.38 -52.33 9.79
C ALA A 38 -6.65 -51.82 11.05
N PHE A 39 -7.40 -51.47 12.09
CA PHE A 39 -6.88 -50.89 13.34
C PHE A 39 -6.93 -51.86 14.53
N HIS A 40 -6.86 -53.18 14.25
CA HIS A 40 -6.88 -54.19 15.31
C HIS A 40 -5.73 -53.94 16.30
N PRO A 41 -5.97 -53.99 17.62
CA PRO A 41 -4.98 -53.66 18.65
C PRO A 41 -3.72 -54.56 18.62
N ASP A 42 -3.80 -55.72 17.96
CA ASP A 42 -2.69 -56.66 17.82
C ASP A 42 -1.80 -56.40 16.59
N LEU A 43 -2.23 -55.56 15.64
CA LEU A 43 -1.54 -55.34 14.36
C LEU A 43 -0.69 -54.05 14.32
N GLN A 44 -0.96 -53.06 15.18
CA GLN A 44 -0.24 -51.77 15.17
C GLN A 44 -0.05 -51.18 16.58
N ASN A 45 1.17 -50.69 16.87
CA ASN A 45 1.43 -49.83 18.04
C ASN A 45 0.64 -48.52 17.89
N GLY A 46 -0.37 -48.30 18.73
CA GLY A 46 -1.32 -47.18 18.66
C GLY A 46 -2.72 -47.54 18.13
N GLY A 47 -2.98 -48.80 17.76
CA GLY A 47 -4.31 -49.27 17.33
C GLY A 47 -5.37 -49.25 18.44
N LYS A 48 -4.96 -49.35 19.71
CA LYS A 48 -5.88 -49.40 20.87
C LYS A 48 -6.74 -48.13 21.00
N GLU A 49 -6.14 -46.95 20.90
CA GLU A 49 -6.88 -45.68 21.04
C GLU A 49 -7.87 -45.47 19.90
N LYS A 50 -7.46 -45.77 18.66
CA LYS A 50 -8.33 -45.70 17.48
C LYS A 50 -9.44 -46.74 17.52
N ALA A 51 -9.17 -47.95 17.98
CA ALA A 51 -10.18 -48.99 18.15
C ALA A 51 -11.25 -48.56 19.18
N VAL A 52 -10.83 -47.92 20.29
CA VAL A 52 -11.76 -47.34 21.27
C VAL A 52 -12.60 -46.21 20.65
N GLU A 53 -11.97 -45.30 19.89
CA GLU A 53 -12.69 -44.21 19.20
C GLU A 53 -13.72 -44.75 18.18
N LEU A 54 -13.37 -45.80 17.43
CA LEU A 54 -14.25 -46.47 16.47
C LEU A 54 -15.43 -47.17 17.16
N ASN A 55 -15.20 -47.83 18.30
CA ASN A 55 -16.25 -48.50 19.06
C ASN A 55 -17.25 -47.48 19.63
N LEU A 56 -16.76 -46.39 20.23
CA LEU A 56 -17.62 -45.32 20.75
C LEU A 56 -18.42 -44.64 19.63
N ALA A 57 -17.80 -44.43 18.46
CA ALA A 57 -18.49 -43.87 17.30
C ALA A 57 -19.56 -44.82 16.76
N PHE A 58 -19.31 -46.13 16.74
CA PHE A 58 -20.29 -47.13 16.32
C PHE A 58 -21.47 -47.21 17.30
N GLU A 59 -21.21 -47.23 18.62
CA GLU A 59 -22.27 -47.23 19.64
C GLU A 59 -23.16 -45.99 19.56
N ALA A 60 -22.56 -44.82 19.30
CA ALA A 60 -23.31 -43.58 19.13
C ALA A 60 -24.19 -43.56 17.86
N LEU A 61 -23.84 -44.39 16.87
CA LEU A 61 -24.53 -44.55 15.58
C LEU A 61 -25.31 -45.87 15.47
N ASP A 62 -25.60 -46.51 16.60
CA ASP A 62 -26.35 -47.75 16.60
C ASP A 62 -27.86 -47.47 16.41
N LEU A 63 -28.35 -47.61 15.17
CA LEU A 63 -29.75 -47.35 14.82
C LEU A 63 -30.72 -48.33 15.52
N GLU A 64 -30.30 -49.57 15.73
CA GLU A 64 -31.12 -50.61 16.37
C GLU A 64 -31.26 -50.37 17.88
N ARG A 65 -30.20 -49.86 18.51
CA ARG A 65 -30.16 -49.62 19.96
C ARG A 65 -30.63 -48.24 20.36
N ASN A 66 -30.25 -47.19 19.61
CA ASN A 66 -30.47 -45.78 19.94
C ASN A 66 -30.82 -44.94 18.68
N PRO A 67 -32.04 -45.04 18.13
CA PRO A 67 -32.42 -44.33 16.90
C PRO A 67 -32.37 -42.79 17.03
N ASP A 68 -32.67 -42.25 18.22
CA ASP A 68 -32.65 -40.80 18.46
C ASP A 68 -31.23 -40.22 18.44
N SER A 69 -30.25 -40.98 18.96
CA SER A 69 -28.83 -40.61 18.91
C SER A 69 -28.34 -40.53 17.46
N PHE A 70 -28.70 -41.53 16.65
CA PHE A 70 -28.38 -41.58 15.24
C PHE A 70 -28.92 -40.35 14.48
N ARG A 71 -30.20 -40.02 14.70
CA ARG A 71 -30.84 -38.84 14.09
C ARG A 71 -30.23 -37.52 14.54
N ALA A 72 -29.88 -37.40 15.83
CA ALA A 72 -29.25 -36.21 16.38
C ALA A 72 -27.87 -35.97 15.75
N HIS A 73 -27.03 -37.01 15.67
CA HIS A 73 -25.71 -36.92 15.05
C HIS A 73 -25.79 -36.66 13.55
N ARG A 74 -26.77 -37.25 12.85
CA ARG A 74 -27.03 -37.00 11.42
C ARG A 74 -27.38 -35.54 11.20
N LYS A 75 -28.34 -34.99 11.97
CA LYS A 75 -28.75 -33.59 11.89
C LYS A 75 -27.60 -32.63 12.20
N ALA A 76 -26.80 -32.93 13.23
CA ALA A 76 -25.64 -32.12 13.60
C ALA A 76 -24.56 -32.11 12.50
N TYR A 77 -24.29 -33.27 11.88
CA TYR A 77 -23.31 -33.41 10.81
C TYR A 77 -23.74 -32.66 9.54
N LEU A 78 -25.02 -32.76 9.18
CA LEU A 78 -25.59 -32.04 8.04
C LEU A 78 -25.67 -30.52 8.26
N LYS A 79 -25.91 -30.07 9.50
CA LYS A 79 -25.88 -28.64 9.86
C LYS A 79 -24.48 -28.04 9.63
N ARG A 80 -23.42 -28.81 9.88
CA ARG A 80 -22.03 -28.42 9.56
C ARG A 80 -21.80 -28.33 8.04
N LEU A 81 -22.53 -29.13 7.25
CA LEU A 81 -22.49 -29.10 5.79
C LEU A 81 -23.28 -27.96 5.14
N CYS A 82 -23.86 -27.05 5.92
CA CYS A 82 -24.34 -25.77 5.39
C CYS A 82 -23.17 -24.87 4.93
N ARG A 83 -22.22 -25.39 4.13
CA ARG A 83 -21.33 -24.64 3.23
C ARG A 83 -22.09 -23.64 2.35
N ARG A 84 -23.40 -23.84 2.14
CA ARG A 84 -24.31 -22.86 1.53
C ARG A 84 -24.42 -21.57 2.35
N THR A 85 -24.27 -21.61 3.67
CA THR A 85 -24.19 -20.40 4.50
C THR A 85 -22.82 -19.74 4.39
N GLN A 86 -21.72 -20.49 4.46
CA GLN A 86 -20.37 -19.94 4.26
C GLN A 86 -20.16 -19.34 2.86
N ARG A 87 -20.61 -20.01 1.80
CA ARG A 87 -20.58 -19.45 0.43
C ARG A 87 -21.42 -18.18 0.32
N ARG A 88 -22.63 -18.16 0.89
CA ARG A 88 -23.45 -16.94 0.96
C ARG A 88 -22.75 -15.83 1.73
N THR A 89 -22.08 -16.14 2.85
CA THR A 89 -21.29 -15.17 3.61
C THR A 89 -20.11 -14.65 2.80
N ILE A 90 -19.41 -15.52 2.06
CA ILE A 90 -18.33 -15.13 1.16
C ILE A 90 -18.87 -14.21 0.06
N ASP A 91 -19.98 -14.57 -0.58
CA ASP A 91 -20.61 -13.76 -1.63
C ASP A 91 -21.09 -12.40 -1.09
N GLU A 92 -21.68 -12.39 0.11
CA GLU A 92 -22.11 -11.16 0.78
C GLU A 92 -20.93 -10.27 1.15
N LEU A 93 -19.86 -10.83 1.70
CA LEU A 93 -18.63 -10.11 2.01
C LEU A 93 -17.97 -9.57 0.74
N ASN A 94 -17.94 -10.33 -0.34
CA ASN A 94 -17.42 -9.88 -1.64
C ASN A 94 -18.24 -8.71 -2.20
N ARG A 95 -19.58 -8.77 -2.09
CA ARG A 95 -20.45 -7.64 -2.48
C ARG A 95 -20.18 -6.41 -1.63
N LYS A 96 -20.07 -6.57 -0.31
CA LYS A 96 -19.75 -5.47 0.62
C LYS A 96 -18.38 -4.86 0.28
N LEU A 97 -17.38 -5.68 0.02
CA LEU A 97 -16.04 -5.25 -0.37
C LEU A 97 -16.09 -4.46 -1.68
N ALA A 98 -16.81 -4.93 -2.70
CA ALA A 98 -16.97 -4.21 -3.96
C ALA A 98 -17.63 -2.83 -3.79
N VAL A 99 -18.67 -2.73 -2.93
CA VAL A 99 -19.31 -1.46 -2.60
C VAL A 99 -18.33 -0.52 -1.89
N LEU A 100 -17.58 -1.01 -0.91
CA LEU A 100 -16.61 -0.21 -0.17
C LEU A 100 -15.46 0.28 -1.05
N LEU A 101 -14.93 -0.56 -1.94
CA LEU A 101 -13.91 -0.14 -2.90
C LEU A 101 -14.41 0.97 -3.81
N ARG A 102 -15.64 0.84 -4.33
CA ARG A 102 -16.24 1.90 -5.17
C ARG A 102 -16.44 3.20 -4.39
N GLN A 103 -16.87 3.13 -3.13
CA GLN A 103 -16.99 4.32 -2.28
C GLN A 103 -15.62 4.95 -2.00
N GLN A 104 -14.59 4.15 -1.75
CA GLN A 104 -13.22 4.61 -1.56
C GLN A 104 -12.70 5.34 -2.81
N GLU A 105 -12.91 4.79 -4.00
CA GLU A 105 -12.52 5.44 -5.27
C GLU A 105 -13.22 6.78 -5.46
N LEU A 106 -14.54 6.85 -5.21
CA LEU A 106 -15.31 8.10 -5.30
C LEU A 106 -14.82 9.15 -4.30
N LEU A 107 -14.55 8.75 -3.06
CA LEU A 107 -14.02 9.65 -2.03
C LEU A 107 -12.62 10.14 -2.40
N ALA A 108 -11.75 9.25 -2.88
CA ALA A 108 -10.41 9.60 -3.34
C ALA A 108 -10.47 10.63 -4.48
N GLU A 109 -11.37 10.44 -5.45
CA GLU A 109 -11.54 11.36 -6.57
C GLU A 109 -12.08 12.73 -6.13
N ASN A 110 -13.10 12.74 -5.26
CA ASN A 110 -13.66 13.98 -4.72
C ASN A 110 -12.62 14.75 -3.88
N PHE A 111 -11.88 14.04 -3.02
CA PHE A 111 -10.83 14.65 -2.21
C PHE A 111 -9.67 15.15 -3.08
N TRP A 112 -9.29 14.41 -4.13
CA TRP A 112 -8.30 14.85 -5.10
C TRP A 112 -8.72 16.14 -5.82
N ARG A 113 -9.97 16.23 -6.30
CA ARG A 113 -10.50 17.47 -6.89
C ARG A 113 -10.44 18.64 -5.91
N HIS A 114 -10.79 18.41 -4.65
CA HIS A 114 -10.66 19.43 -3.61
C HIS A 114 -9.20 19.87 -3.42
N LEU A 115 -8.24 18.95 -3.34
CA LEU A 115 -6.81 19.30 -3.25
C LEU A 115 -6.34 20.15 -4.44
N LEU A 116 -6.77 19.80 -5.66
CA LEU A 116 -6.45 20.59 -6.85
C LEU A 116 -7.03 22.00 -6.77
N GLU A 117 -8.30 22.15 -6.41
CA GLU A 117 -8.96 23.45 -6.27
C GLU A 117 -8.27 24.34 -5.23
N VAL A 118 -7.99 23.80 -4.04
CA VAL A 118 -7.32 24.57 -2.97
C VAL A 118 -5.88 24.90 -3.36
N SER A 119 -5.18 24.05 -4.11
CA SER A 119 -3.80 24.31 -4.56
C SER A 119 -3.66 25.48 -5.55
N GLN A 120 -4.76 25.88 -6.20
CA GLN A 120 -4.78 27.07 -7.06
C GLN A 120 -4.69 28.37 -6.25
N ARG A 121 -5.08 28.34 -4.98
CA ARG A 121 -4.95 29.49 -4.09
C ARG A 121 -3.47 29.73 -3.80
N PRO A 122 -3.03 30.99 -3.64
CA PRO A 122 -1.63 31.35 -3.39
C PRO A 122 -1.20 31.04 -1.94
N ALA A 123 -1.29 29.77 -1.54
CA ALA A 123 -0.81 29.27 -0.26
C ALA A 123 0.34 28.27 -0.48
N PRO A 124 1.36 28.25 0.38
CA PRO A 124 2.48 27.32 0.26
C PRO A 124 2.14 25.90 0.73
N THR A 125 1.11 25.75 1.57
CA THR A 125 0.69 24.46 2.15
C THR A 125 -0.83 24.34 2.23
N LEU A 126 -1.34 23.11 2.20
CA LEU A 126 -2.74 22.77 2.49
C LEU A 126 -2.97 22.35 3.94
N PHE A 127 -1.98 22.53 4.82
CA PHE A 127 -2.09 22.15 6.22
C PHE A 127 -3.08 23.05 6.96
N PRO A 128 -3.94 22.51 7.84
CA PRO A 128 -4.85 23.30 8.66
C PRO A 128 -4.09 24.35 9.49
N GLU A 129 -2.97 23.94 10.07
CA GLU A 129 -2.05 24.82 10.78
C GLU A 129 -0.87 25.15 9.87
N GLN A 130 -0.70 26.45 9.56
CA GLN A 130 0.39 26.88 8.71
C GLN A 130 1.72 26.79 9.47
N PRO A 131 2.70 26.05 8.95
CA PRO A 131 4.03 26.01 9.54
C PRO A 131 4.68 27.39 9.48
N ARG A 132 5.21 27.86 10.62
CA ARG A 132 5.86 29.16 10.76
C ARG A 132 7.14 29.02 11.55
N LYS A 133 8.16 29.79 11.17
CA LYS A 133 9.48 29.82 11.84
C LYS A 133 10.11 28.42 12.01
N ILE A 134 9.94 27.54 11.02
CA ILE A 134 10.54 26.21 11.03
C ILE A 134 11.42 25.98 9.80
N LYS A 135 12.45 25.17 9.99
CA LYS A 135 13.32 24.63 8.96
C LYS A 135 13.14 23.13 8.89
N VAL A 136 12.90 22.61 7.69
CA VAL A 136 12.71 21.19 7.43
C VAL A 136 13.87 20.69 6.57
N THR A 137 14.59 19.69 7.06
CA THR A 137 15.63 19.01 6.29
C THR A 137 15.03 17.79 5.60
N LEU A 138 15.17 17.73 4.28
CA LEU A 138 14.62 16.67 3.44
C LEU A 138 15.72 15.86 2.78
N LEU A 139 15.58 14.54 2.74
CA LEU A 139 16.35 13.66 1.87
C LEU A 139 15.69 13.60 0.49
N ASP A 140 16.40 14.05 -0.53
CA ASP A 140 16.00 13.93 -1.92
C ASP A 140 16.17 12.48 -2.39
N LEU A 141 15.04 11.84 -2.71
CA LEU A 141 15.01 10.43 -3.09
C LEU A 141 15.59 10.21 -4.49
N GLY A 142 15.12 10.95 -5.48
CA GLY A 142 15.61 10.88 -6.86
C GLY A 142 17.13 11.06 -6.93
N LEU A 143 17.66 12.10 -6.28
CA LEU A 143 19.12 12.30 -6.22
C LEU A 143 19.82 11.14 -5.53
N LYS A 144 19.30 10.66 -4.39
CA LYS A 144 19.89 9.51 -3.68
C LYS A 144 19.96 8.25 -4.56
N PHE A 145 18.91 7.98 -5.34
CA PHE A 145 18.86 6.80 -6.21
C PHE A 145 19.67 6.97 -7.50
N ASN A 146 19.77 8.20 -8.03
CA ASN A 146 20.50 8.48 -9.26
C ASN A 146 22.00 8.64 -9.05
N THR A 147 22.47 9.00 -7.84
CA THR A 147 23.90 9.01 -7.53
C THR A 147 24.42 7.58 -7.39
N SER A 148 25.35 7.19 -8.25
CA SER A 148 26.05 5.91 -8.12
C SER A 148 26.81 5.87 -6.79
N PHE A 149 26.66 4.77 -6.04
CA PHE A 149 27.40 4.48 -4.80
C PHE A 149 28.94 4.37 -5.00
N THR A 150 29.44 4.63 -6.20
CA THR A 150 30.85 4.49 -6.58
C THR A 150 31.56 5.84 -6.48
N GLY A 151 31.95 6.20 -5.26
CA GLY A 151 32.85 7.32 -5.02
C GLY A 151 32.62 7.96 -3.66
N TYR A 152 33.70 8.14 -2.90
CA TYR A 152 33.76 8.80 -1.58
C TYR A 152 33.26 10.26 -1.55
N ALA A 153 32.68 10.76 -2.64
CA ALA A 153 32.04 12.05 -2.67
C ALA A 153 30.68 11.97 -1.95
N ARG A 154 30.70 12.31 -0.64
CA ARG A 154 29.53 12.60 0.20
C ARG A 154 28.74 13.80 -0.36
N HIS A 155 28.24 13.72 -1.58
CA HIS A 155 27.32 14.71 -2.12
C HIS A 155 25.96 14.45 -1.50
N VAL A 156 25.80 15.09 -0.36
CA VAL A 156 24.65 15.00 0.49
C VAL A 156 23.40 15.42 -0.28
N ALA A 157 22.54 14.45 -0.60
CA ALA A 157 21.26 14.64 -1.29
C ALA A 157 20.21 15.28 -0.35
N PHE A 158 20.57 16.36 0.34
CA PHE A 158 19.66 17.07 1.24
C PHE A 158 19.17 18.37 0.61
N LYS A 159 17.84 18.52 0.63
CA LYS A 159 17.14 19.78 0.40
C LYS A 159 16.76 20.36 1.76
N GLU A 160 16.53 21.66 1.80
CA GLU A 160 15.94 22.30 2.97
C GLU A 160 14.76 23.18 2.58
N LEU A 161 13.72 23.13 3.41
CA LEU A 161 12.60 24.05 3.41
C LEU A 161 12.75 25.00 4.58
N LEU A 162 12.41 26.26 4.35
CA LEU A 162 12.31 27.27 5.39
C LEU A 162 10.93 27.92 5.30
N PHE A 163 10.24 27.97 6.43
CA PHE A 163 9.01 28.73 6.61
C PHE A 163 9.32 29.96 7.44
N ASP A 164 8.97 31.15 6.94
CA ASP A 164 9.13 32.40 7.67
C ASP A 164 8.01 32.63 8.70
N GLU A 165 7.93 33.85 9.25
CA GLU A 165 6.96 34.18 10.29
C GLU A 165 5.54 34.27 9.72
N GLU A 166 5.44 34.65 8.45
CA GLU A 166 4.22 34.76 7.66
C GLU A 166 3.81 33.42 7.02
N GLY A 167 4.67 32.40 7.13
CA GLY A 167 4.44 31.06 6.58
C GLY A 167 4.81 30.92 5.09
N GLN A 168 5.51 31.88 4.50
CA GLN A 168 6.04 31.77 3.14
C GLN A 168 7.13 30.70 3.08
N LEU A 169 7.19 30.02 1.93
CA LEU A 169 8.06 28.87 1.72
C LEU A 169 9.28 29.24 0.88
N TYR A 170 10.45 28.87 1.38
CA TYR A 170 11.72 29.00 0.67
C TYR A 170 12.42 27.65 0.55
N TYR A 171 13.07 27.41 -0.59
CA TYR A 171 13.84 26.21 -0.87
C TYR A 171 15.33 26.49 -0.91
N ARG A 172 16.10 25.56 -0.34
CA ARG A 172 17.53 25.43 -0.62
C ARG A 172 17.78 24.05 -1.24
N PHE A 173 18.04 24.05 -2.54
CA PHE A 173 18.46 22.85 -3.26
C PHE A 173 19.88 22.42 -2.85
N PRO A 174 20.22 21.13 -3.03
CA PRO A 174 21.57 20.65 -2.79
C PRO A 174 22.61 21.53 -3.48
N ARG A 175 23.73 21.77 -2.80
CA ARG A 175 24.85 22.63 -3.24
C ARG A 175 24.56 24.13 -3.34
N ARG A 176 23.31 24.59 -3.13
CA ARG A 176 23.00 26.03 -3.07
C ARG A 176 23.23 26.55 -1.65
N ARG A 177 23.81 27.75 -1.55
CA ARG A 177 24.05 28.43 -0.26
C ARG A 177 22.82 29.17 0.27
N LEU A 178 22.03 29.73 -0.65
CA LEU A 178 20.92 30.63 -0.34
C LEU A 178 19.56 29.96 -0.55
N PHE A 179 18.60 30.37 0.27
CA PHE A 179 17.18 30.03 0.15
C PHE A 179 16.51 30.89 -0.93
N GLN A 180 15.73 30.26 -1.79
CA GLN A 180 14.97 30.92 -2.85
C GLN A 180 13.47 30.82 -2.57
N PRO A 181 12.69 31.90 -2.76
CA PRO A 181 11.24 31.84 -2.56
C PRO A 181 10.59 30.91 -3.59
N VAL A 182 9.64 30.10 -3.13
CA VAL A 182 8.95 29.12 -3.98
C VAL A 182 7.44 29.36 -3.95
N ASN A 183 6.94 29.95 -5.04
CA ASN A 183 5.53 30.32 -5.18
C ASN A 183 4.78 29.39 -6.15
N PHE A 184 5.46 28.39 -6.72
CA PHE A 184 4.89 27.50 -7.74
C PHE A 184 4.54 26.12 -7.21
N ILE A 185 4.87 25.81 -5.95
CA ILE A 185 4.50 24.55 -5.30
C ILE A 185 3.46 24.79 -4.22
N THR A 186 2.67 23.77 -3.93
CA THR A 186 1.79 23.72 -2.76
C THR A 186 2.01 22.37 -2.09
N LEU A 187 2.45 22.35 -0.84
CA LEU A 187 2.60 21.12 -0.06
C LEU A 187 1.22 20.59 0.33
N ILE A 188 0.96 19.31 0.07
CA ILE A 188 -0.37 18.72 0.26
C ILE A 188 -0.45 17.80 1.48
N GLY A 189 0.67 17.22 1.91
CA GLY A 189 0.67 16.31 3.05
C GLY A 189 1.92 15.47 3.12
N SER A 190 2.00 14.67 4.18
CA SER A 190 3.04 13.69 4.38
C SER A 190 2.47 12.29 4.59
N VAL A 191 3.24 11.26 4.24
CA VAL A 191 2.92 9.85 4.52
C VAL A 191 4.06 9.23 5.32
N PRO A 192 3.81 8.66 6.51
CA PRO A 192 4.85 8.03 7.31
C PRO A 192 5.58 6.92 6.54
N ARG A 193 6.91 6.90 6.58
CA ARG A 193 7.73 5.91 5.86
C ARG A 193 7.38 4.46 6.19
N ARG A 194 6.94 4.21 7.43
CA ARG A 194 6.55 2.85 7.88
C ARG A 194 5.31 2.30 7.17
N LYS A 195 4.48 3.17 6.59
CA LYS A 195 3.21 2.79 5.94
C LYS A 195 3.33 2.65 4.42
N LEU A 196 4.44 3.10 3.83
CA LEU A 196 4.58 3.21 2.38
C LEU A 196 6.02 2.97 1.93
N GLU A 197 6.21 2.04 1.00
CA GLU A 197 7.45 1.93 0.26
C GLU A 197 7.36 2.80 -1.01
N ILE A 198 8.07 3.92 -1.02
CA ILE A 198 7.91 4.96 -2.06
C ILE A 198 8.62 4.61 -3.37
N TRP A 199 9.71 3.83 -3.29
CA TRP A 199 10.61 3.57 -4.41
C TRP A 199 9.92 2.99 -5.66
N PRO A 200 9.06 1.97 -5.54
CA PRO A 200 8.37 1.40 -6.70
C PRO A 200 7.38 2.37 -7.36
N LEU A 201 6.96 3.41 -6.64
CA LEU A 201 5.92 4.35 -7.06
C LEU A 201 6.50 5.57 -7.80
N LEU A 202 7.81 5.79 -7.72
CA LEU A 202 8.49 6.90 -8.39
C LEU A 202 8.58 6.66 -9.89
N GLU A 203 8.35 7.72 -10.67
CA GLU A 203 8.51 7.73 -12.11
C GLU A 203 9.98 7.46 -12.51
N LYS A 204 10.15 6.68 -13.58
CA LYS A 204 11.45 6.28 -14.11
C LYS A 204 11.54 6.70 -15.57
N LYS A 205 12.61 7.41 -15.92
CA LYS A 205 12.88 7.85 -17.28
C LYS A 205 14.12 7.15 -17.81
N PRO A 206 14.11 6.55 -19.01
CA PRO A 206 15.31 5.96 -19.58
C PRO A 206 16.46 6.98 -19.66
N THR A 207 17.67 6.56 -19.31
CA THR A 207 18.89 7.35 -19.51
C THR A 207 19.27 7.33 -20.99
N MET A 208 19.91 8.39 -21.50
CA MET A 208 20.33 8.45 -22.92
C MET A 208 21.21 7.25 -23.30
N GLN A 209 22.10 6.85 -22.40
CA GLN A 209 23.01 5.71 -22.62
C GLN A 209 22.27 4.37 -22.72
N ALA A 210 21.15 4.20 -22.02
CA ALA A 210 20.35 2.99 -22.11
C ALA A 210 19.42 2.97 -23.33
N ALA A 211 18.97 4.14 -23.77
CA ALA A 211 18.24 4.27 -25.03
C ALA A 211 19.11 3.91 -26.25
N GLU A 212 20.43 4.06 -26.14
CA GLU A 212 21.38 3.87 -27.26
C GLU A 212 22.13 2.53 -27.22
N GLY A 213 22.28 1.85 -26.07
CA GLY A 213 23.23 0.73 -25.97
C GLY A 213 22.94 -0.40 -24.98
N GLY A 214 21.74 -0.46 -24.37
CA GLY A 214 21.36 -1.60 -23.51
C GLY A 214 22.23 -1.75 -22.26
N LEU A 215 22.05 -0.87 -21.28
CA LEU A 215 22.67 -0.99 -19.95
C LEU A 215 21.89 -1.96 -19.04
N PRO A 216 22.52 -2.52 -17.99
CA PRO A 216 21.79 -3.29 -16.97
C PRO A 216 20.69 -2.43 -16.30
N ASP A 217 19.55 -3.07 -16.01
CA ASP A 217 18.26 -2.44 -15.65
C ASP A 217 18.34 -1.26 -14.68
N LEU A 218 19.19 -1.30 -13.65
CA LEU A 218 19.23 -0.24 -12.62
C LEU A 218 19.97 1.03 -13.03
N LYS A 219 20.88 0.96 -14.01
CA LYS A 219 21.55 2.16 -14.59
C LYS A 219 20.81 2.68 -15.82
N ALA A 220 19.81 1.94 -16.28
CA ALA A 220 19.05 2.27 -17.47
C ALA A 220 18.02 3.37 -17.25
N PHE A 221 17.70 3.70 -16.00
CA PHE A 221 16.66 4.68 -15.68
C PHE A 221 17.14 5.73 -14.68
N GLU A 222 16.80 6.98 -14.97
CA GLU A 222 16.80 8.10 -14.04
C GLU A 222 15.48 8.10 -13.26
N VAL A 223 15.59 8.14 -11.94
CA VAL A 223 14.45 8.18 -11.03
C VAL A 223 14.04 9.63 -10.81
N LEU A 224 12.77 9.92 -11.04
CA LEU A 224 12.18 11.23 -10.85
C LEU A 224 11.43 11.27 -9.51
N ASN A 225 11.49 12.42 -8.83
CA ASN A 225 10.72 12.70 -7.63
C ASN A 225 9.24 13.02 -7.96
N ALA A 226 8.61 12.16 -8.76
CA ALA A 226 7.24 12.31 -9.23
C ALA A 226 6.51 10.98 -9.17
N ILE A 227 5.20 11.03 -8.97
CA ILE A 227 4.28 9.89 -8.95
C ILE A 227 3.09 10.24 -9.83
N GLN A 228 2.67 9.30 -10.67
CA GLN A 228 1.41 9.41 -11.40
C GLN A 228 0.21 9.64 -10.47
N THR A 229 -0.69 10.52 -10.86
CA THR A 229 -1.88 10.86 -10.04
C THR A 229 -2.71 9.64 -9.66
N GLU A 230 -2.94 8.71 -10.59
CA GLU A 230 -3.72 7.49 -10.29
C GLU A 230 -3.05 6.61 -9.23
N VAL A 231 -1.73 6.46 -9.32
CA VAL A 231 -0.92 5.73 -8.34
C VAL A 231 -0.95 6.45 -6.99
N PHE A 232 -0.86 7.78 -6.98
CA PHE A 232 -0.97 8.57 -5.76
C PHE A 232 -2.35 8.41 -5.09
N LYS A 233 -3.45 8.57 -5.85
CA LYS A 233 -4.83 8.43 -5.35
C LYS A 233 -5.09 7.05 -4.74
N ARG A 234 -4.61 5.98 -5.37
CA ARG A 234 -4.83 4.61 -4.90
C ARG A 234 -3.99 4.26 -3.67
N THR A 235 -2.73 4.69 -3.64
CA THR A 235 -1.73 4.15 -2.70
C THR A 235 -1.30 5.14 -1.61
N CYS A 236 -1.18 6.42 -1.95
CA CYS A 236 -0.65 7.44 -1.03
C CYS A 236 -1.77 8.26 -0.37
N LEU A 237 -2.79 8.64 -1.14
CA LEU A 237 -3.88 9.51 -0.68
C LEU A 237 -4.62 8.97 0.55
N PRO A 238 -4.93 7.65 0.68
CA PRO A 238 -5.58 7.12 1.88
C PRO A 238 -4.73 7.21 3.15
N LEU A 239 -3.41 7.40 2.99
CA LEU A 239 -2.44 7.49 4.08
C LEU A 239 -1.95 8.92 4.31
N LEU A 240 -2.38 9.87 3.48
CA LEU A 240 -1.91 11.24 3.48
C LEU A 240 -2.42 11.96 4.73
N LYS A 241 -1.49 12.57 5.46
CA LYS A 241 -1.82 13.47 6.56
C LYS A 241 -1.44 14.89 6.19
N THR A 242 -2.24 15.86 6.59
CA THR A 242 -2.01 17.29 6.36
C THR A 242 -1.14 17.91 7.45
N GLU A 243 -0.07 17.21 7.83
CA GLU A 243 0.88 17.62 8.87
C GLU A 243 2.32 17.29 8.44
N LEU A 244 3.30 17.98 9.05
CA LEU A 244 4.71 17.66 8.90
C LEU A 244 5.13 16.69 10.00
N GLU A 245 5.59 15.50 9.62
CA GLU A 245 6.07 14.49 10.55
C GLU A 245 7.48 14.06 10.14
N GLU A 246 8.39 13.92 11.12
CA GLU A 246 9.71 13.36 10.83
C GLU A 246 9.59 11.90 10.36
N ASN A 247 10.52 11.47 9.51
CA ASN A 247 10.49 10.14 8.89
C ASN A 247 9.21 9.87 8.05
N ALA A 248 8.64 10.93 7.47
CA ALA A 248 7.55 10.86 6.50
C ALA A 248 7.99 11.38 5.13
N TYR A 249 7.38 10.88 4.05
CA TYR A 249 7.55 11.42 2.71
C TYR A 249 6.65 12.63 2.54
N LEU A 250 7.20 13.75 2.09
CA LEU A 250 6.47 14.99 1.87
C LEU A 250 6.07 15.12 0.40
N PHE A 251 4.79 15.42 0.16
CA PHE A 251 4.21 15.54 -1.18
C PHE A 251 3.79 16.96 -1.50
N SER A 252 3.86 17.31 -2.78
CA SER A 252 3.45 18.62 -3.28
C SER A 252 2.79 18.55 -4.66
N LEU A 253 2.07 19.62 -4.99
CA LEU A 253 1.54 19.90 -6.32
C LEU A 253 2.26 21.11 -6.90
N HIS A 254 2.72 21.00 -8.15
CA HIS A 254 3.38 22.10 -8.85
C HIS A 254 2.39 22.75 -9.82
N ARG A 255 2.07 24.04 -9.60
CA ARG A 255 1.04 24.78 -10.34
C ARG A 255 1.27 24.79 -11.86
N LYS A 256 2.53 24.81 -12.30
CA LYS A 256 2.89 24.82 -13.73
C LYS A 256 2.70 23.47 -14.43
N HIS A 257 2.69 22.37 -13.67
CA HIS A 257 2.59 21.00 -14.22
C HIS A 257 1.18 20.43 -14.11
N ALA A 258 0.31 21.03 -13.29
CA ALA A 258 -1.08 20.59 -13.08
C ALA A 258 -1.90 20.51 -14.38
N SER A 259 -1.56 21.30 -15.40
CA SER A 259 -2.33 21.44 -16.65
C SER A 259 -1.86 20.55 -17.81
N LEU A 260 -0.66 19.94 -17.77
CA LEU A 260 -0.12 19.18 -18.90
C LEU A 260 -0.03 17.67 -18.64
N LYS A 261 0.38 17.27 -17.43
CA LYS A 261 0.35 15.90 -16.93
C LYS A 261 0.23 15.97 -15.41
N PRO A 262 -0.93 15.64 -14.82
CA PRO A 262 -1.08 15.73 -13.37
C PRO A 262 -0.18 14.68 -12.72
N VAL A 263 0.93 15.12 -12.16
CA VAL A 263 1.86 14.33 -11.36
C VAL A 263 1.97 14.95 -9.99
N VAL A 264 2.11 14.10 -8.98
CA VAL A 264 2.38 14.51 -7.61
C VAL A 264 3.87 14.41 -7.37
N PHE A 265 4.46 15.48 -6.82
CA PHE A 265 5.89 15.51 -6.57
C PHE A 265 6.18 15.02 -5.15
N VAL A 266 7.29 14.28 -5.02
CA VAL A 266 7.83 13.87 -3.72
C VAL A 266 8.99 14.81 -3.40
N GLU A 267 8.76 15.78 -2.53
CA GLU A 267 9.77 16.79 -2.22
C GLU A 267 11.00 16.18 -1.54
N GLY A 268 10.76 15.17 -0.71
CA GLY A 268 11.76 14.32 -0.09
C GLY A 268 11.21 13.59 1.14
N MET A 269 12.07 12.82 1.81
CA MET A 269 11.78 12.26 3.13
C MET A 269 12.22 13.25 4.21
N ILE A 270 11.30 13.62 5.10
CA ILE A 270 11.59 14.52 6.22
C ILE A 270 12.55 13.82 7.17
N LEU A 271 13.74 14.38 7.33
CA LEU A 271 14.75 13.89 8.27
C LEU A 271 14.67 14.60 9.62
N LYS A 272 14.41 15.90 9.57
CA LYS A 272 14.42 16.75 10.76
C LYS A 272 13.51 17.95 10.58
N ILE A 273 12.77 18.28 11.62
CA ILE A 273 12.02 19.53 11.75
C ILE A 273 12.64 20.30 12.92
N ALA A 274 13.06 21.54 12.69
CA ALA A 274 13.71 22.37 13.69
C ALA A 274 13.17 23.80 13.67
N PRO A 275 13.21 24.54 14.79
CA PRO A 275 12.96 25.97 14.77
C PRO A 275 13.98 26.68 13.87
N ALA A 276 13.52 27.64 13.08
CA ALA A 276 14.37 28.45 12.22
C ALA A 276 15.09 29.52 13.05
N GLY A 277 16.42 29.62 12.88
CA GLY A 277 17.23 30.64 13.54
C GLY A 277 17.39 31.89 12.66
N ARG A 278 17.83 33.01 13.27
CA ARG A 278 18.16 34.25 12.54
C ARG A 278 19.12 34.02 11.35
N GLN A 279 20.13 33.17 11.56
CA GLN A 279 21.11 32.81 10.54
C GLN A 279 20.50 32.10 9.31
N ASP A 280 19.34 31.47 9.45
CA ASP A 280 18.65 30.83 8.32
C ASP A 280 17.95 31.88 7.46
N PHE A 281 17.34 32.90 8.09
CA PHE A 281 16.70 34.02 7.40
C PHE A 281 17.71 34.93 6.69
N ASP A 282 18.91 35.10 7.24
CA ASP A 282 20.00 35.84 6.59
C ASP A 282 20.44 35.22 5.26
N LYS A 283 20.17 33.93 5.06
CA LYS A 283 20.50 33.18 3.84
C LYS A 283 19.39 33.21 2.78
N ILE A 284 18.31 33.97 2.99
CA ILE A 284 17.30 34.19 1.95
C ILE A 284 17.85 35.12 0.89
N VAL A 285 17.65 34.79 -0.39
CA VAL A 285 17.98 35.69 -1.51
C VAL A 285 17.16 36.97 -1.37
N LYS A 286 17.81 38.04 -0.90
CA LYS A 286 17.24 39.38 -0.90
C LYS A 286 17.17 39.84 -2.36
N LYS A 287 15.97 39.95 -2.91
CA LYS A 287 15.79 40.63 -4.21
C LYS A 287 16.19 42.10 -4.01
N SER A 288 17.37 42.49 -4.47
CA SER A 288 17.68 43.90 -4.67
C SER A 288 16.73 44.44 -5.75
N PRO A 289 16.08 45.60 -5.57
CA PRO A 289 15.33 46.27 -6.63
C PRO A 289 16.34 46.86 -7.62
N GLN A 290 17.01 46.02 -8.40
CA GLN A 290 17.80 46.45 -9.54
C GLN A 290 16.97 46.27 -10.80
N SER A 291 16.67 47.42 -11.40
CA SER A 291 16.04 47.64 -12.69
C SER A 291 16.31 46.54 -13.71
N LEU A 292 15.25 46.02 -14.31
CA LEU A 292 15.26 45.33 -15.60
C LEU A 292 15.87 46.27 -16.66
N HIS A 293 17.18 46.24 -16.83
CA HIS A 293 17.84 46.87 -17.95
C HIS A 293 18.76 45.91 -18.70
N LYS A 294 18.43 45.80 -19.99
CA LYS A 294 19.18 45.27 -21.13
C LYS A 294 19.15 43.76 -21.30
N CYS A 295 17.98 43.32 -21.76
CA CYS A 295 17.88 42.31 -22.82
C CYS A 295 18.78 42.76 -24.00
N LYS A 296 19.99 42.22 -24.10
CA LYS A 296 20.74 42.25 -25.36
C LYS A 296 20.09 41.21 -26.27
N LYS A 297 19.36 41.69 -27.28
CA LYS A 297 18.94 40.92 -28.44
C LYS A 297 20.19 40.23 -29.01
N ALA A 298 20.30 38.92 -28.83
CA ALA A 298 21.14 38.09 -29.70
C ALA A 298 20.30 37.80 -30.95
N LEU A 299 20.77 38.28 -32.09
CA LEU A 299 20.23 37.98 -33.41
C LEU A 299 20.27 36.46 -33.67
N PRO A 300 19.28 35.88 -34.37
CA PRO A 300 19.35 34.49 -34.80
C PRO A 300 20.38 34.36 -35.93
N GLY A 301 21.42 33.55 -35.72
CA GLY A 301 22.36 33.17 -36.77
C GLY A 301 21.69 32.19 -37.76
N PRO A 302 22.06 32.22 -39.06
CA PRO A 302 21.43 31.43 -40.08
C PRO A 302 21.84 29.95 -39.99
N LEU A 303 20.85 29.07 -40.18
CA LEU A 303 21.03 27.66 -40.50
C LEU A 303 21.72 27.55 -41.86
N MET A 304 22.98 27.10 -41.87
CA MET A 304 23.66 26.63 -43.08
C MET A 304 23.30 25.15 -43.27
N LEU A 305 22.53 24.90 -44.33
CA LEU A 305 22.33 23.63 -45.01
C LEU A 305 23.47 23.45 -46.01
N GLU A 306 24.31 22.45 -45.82
CA GLU A 306 25.19 21.82 -46.81
C GLU A 306 25.52 20.42 -46.25
N ALA A 307 25.58 19.30 -46.97
CA ALA A 307 25.05 18.83 -48.24
C ALA A 307 25.05 17.30 -48.14
#